data_AF-A0AAU9XUR2-F1
#
_entry.id   AF-A0AAU9XUR2-F1
#
_cell.length_a   1.000
_cell.length_b   1.000
_cell.length_c   1.000
_cell.angle_alpha   90.00
_cell.angle_beta   90.00
_cell.angle_gamma   90.00
#
_symmetry.space_group_name_H-M   'P 1'
#
loop_
_entity.id
_entity.type
_entity.pdbx_description
1 polymer ?
#
loop_
_entity_poly.entity_id
_entity_poly.type
_entity_poly.pdbx_seq_one_letter_code
_entity_poly.pdbx_strand_id
1 'polypeptide(L)'
;MDDFRELSESGLYCDSNPVHVECLRFCYMDLNKDELHRFARLWNNHHITPSINCESLSGRPNFLHNLPEISATQNFFVSIDNDEISLCENCTSLNCSEEFLELATILMNEENLMLCKDPMEARNPYLSLTDHIKNL
;
A
#
# COMPACT_ATOMS: atom_id res chain seq x y z
N MET A 1 3.71 0.80 12.66
CA MET A 1 4.55 1.91 12.15
C MET A 1 5.99 1.75 12.60
N ASP A 2 6.25 1.09 13.73
CA ASP A 2 7.62 0.87 14.24
C ASP A 2 8.40 -0.22 13.47
N ASP A 3 7.74 -1.24 12.90
CA ASP A 3 8.43 -2.38 12.25
C ASP A 3 9.31 -2.00 11.05
N PHE A 4 8.82 -1.20 10.10
CA PHE A 4 9.63 -0.78 8.94
C PHE A 4 10.79 0.12 9.36
N ARG A 5 10.58 0.95 10.40
CA ARG A 5 11.63 1.77 10.97
C ARG A 5 12.70 0.88 11.61
N GLU A 6 12.28 -0.11 12.39
CA GLU A 6 13.18 -1.10 13.00
C GLU A 6 13.98 -1.86 11.94
N LEU A 7 13.34 -2.31 10.85
CA LEU A 7 14.03 -2.98 9.73
C LEU A 7 15.12 -2.09 9.11
N SER A 8 14.85 -0.79 8.95
CA SER A 8 15.83 0.15 8.42
C SER A 8 16.95 0.45 9.42
N GLU A 9 16.62 0.75 10.68
CA GLU A 9 17.59 1.10 11.73
C GLU A 9 18.51 -0.07 12.10
N SER A 10 18.01 -1.31 12.01
CA SER A 10 18.80 -2.53 12.23
C SER A 10 19.65 -2.94 11.03
N GLY A 11 19.56 -2.23 9.90
CA GLY A 11 20.27 -2.57 8.65
C GLY A 11 19.71 -3.80 7.92
N LEU A 12 18.55 -4.31 8.34
CA LEU A 12 17.86 -5.43 7.70
C LEU A 12 17.10 -5.01 6.43
N TYR A 13 16.91 -3.71 6.23
CA TYR A 13 16.36 -3.11 5.02
C TYR A 13 17.23 -1.96 4.53
N CYS A 14 17.37 -1.84 3.21
CA CYS A 14 18.11 -0.77 2.54
C CYS A 14 17.37 -0.46 1.24
N ASP A 15 16.86 0.76 1.10
CA ASP A 15 16.10 1.22 -0.07
C ASP A 15 16.92 1.25 -1.36
N SER A 16 18.24 1.38 -1.22
CA SER A 16 19.20 1.33 -2.32
C SER A 16 19.54 -0.09 -2.77
N ASN A 17 19.11 -1.12 -2.01
CA ASN A 17 19.30 -2.52 -2.38
C ASN A 17 18.05 -3.06 -3.11
N PRO A 18 18.13 -3.36 -4.42
CA PRO A 18 16.98 -3.82 -5.18
C PRO A 18 16.40 -5.14 -4.66
N VAL A 19 17.22 -6.05 -4.12
CA VAL A 19 16.73 -7.31 -3.53
C VAL A 19 15.89 -7.04 -2.30
N HIS A 20 16.32 -6.13 -1.42
CA HIS A 20 15.54 -5.78 -0.24
C HIS A 20 14.19 -5.14 -0.63
N VAL A 21 14.20 -4.27 -1.65
CA VAL A 21 12.98 -3.63 -2.17
C VAL A 21 12.02 -4.66 -2.76
N GLU A 22 12.51 -5.59 -3.58
CA GLU A 22 11.70 -6.64 -4.21
C GLU A 22 11.16 -7.65 -3.18
N CYS A 23 11.98 -8.10 -2.22
CA CYS A 23 11.51 -8.93 -1.10
C CYS A 23 10.41 -8.23 -0.30
N LEU A 24 10.59 -6.93 -0.01
CA LEU A 24 9.61 -6.17 0.76
C LEU A 24 8.30 -6.00 -0.02
N ARG A 25 8.37 -5.72 -1.32
CA ARG A 25 7.20 -5.69 -2.21
C ARG A 25 6.47 -7.04 -2.21
N PHE A 26 7.20 -8.14 -2.42
CA PHE A 26 6.62 -9.48 -2.44
C PHE A 26 5.89 -9.83 -1.13
N CYS A 27 6.50 -9.54 0.03
CA CYS A 27 5.93 -9.93 1.32
C CYS A 27 4.84 -8.98 1.84
N TYR A 28 4.91 -7.68 1.55
CA TYR A 28 4.07 -6.66 2.19
C TYR A 28 3.09 -5.96 1.25
N MET A 29 3.28 -6.01 -0.07
CA MET A 29 2.55 -5.08 -0.95
C MET A 29 1.05 -5.34 -0.96
N ASP A 30 0.63 -6.61 -0.95
CA ASP A 30 -0.79 -6.94 -0.92
C ASP A 30 -1.43 -6.62 0.43
N LEU A 31 -0.70 -6.78 1.54
CA LEU A 31 -1.14 -6.34 2.87
C LEU A 31 -1.36 -4.83 2.92
N ASN A 32 -0.41 -4.07 2.38
CA ASN A 32 -0.50 -2.61 2.33
C ASN A 32 -1.68 -2.16 1.46
N LYS A 33 -1.90 -2.79 0.29
CA LYS A 33 -3.07 -2.50 -0.55
C LYS A 33 -4.37 -2.79 0.18
N ASP A 34 -4.49 -3.95 0.81
CA ASP A 34 -5.70 -4.35 1.52
C ASP A 34 -6.04 -3.40 2.67
N GLU A 35 -5.04 -3.00 3.46
CA GLU A 35 -5.20 -2.02 4.53
C GLU A 35 -5.55 -0.63 4.01
N LEU A 36 -4.90 -0.17 2.94
CA LEU A 36 -5.25 1.11 2.30
C LEU A 36 -6.67 1.10 1.73
N HIS A 37 -7.07 0.03 1.05
CA HIS A 37 -8.43 -0.13 0.57
C HIS A 37 -9.45 -0.19 1.71
N ARG A 38 -9.11 -0.86 2.82
CA ARG A 38 -9.95 -0.89 4.02
C ARG A 38 -10.11 0.50 4.62
N PHE A 39 -9.01 1.22 4.80
CA PHE A 39 -9.02 2.59 5.30
C PHE A 39 -9.86 3.50 4.41
N ALA A 40 -9.64 3.45 3.08
CA ALA A 40 -10.41 4.23 2.12
C ALA A 40 -11.92 3.92 2.23
N ARG A 41 -12.32 2.64 2.32
CA ARG A 41 -13.73 2.25 2.50
C ARG A 41 -14.31 2.82 3.80
N LEU A 42 -13.58 2.72 4.91
CA LEU A 42 -14.04 3.22 6.21
C LEU A 42 -14.17 4.74 6.20
N TRP A 43 -13.13 5.44 5.74
CA TRP A 43 -13.10 6.89 5.64
C TRP A 43 -14.22 7.41 4.74
N ASN A 44 -14.36 6.86 3.54
CA ASN A 44 -15.32 7.31 2.55
C ASN A 44 -16.78 7.15 3.04
N ASN A 45 -17.05 6.15 3.86
CA ASN A 45 -18.39 5.88 4.39
C ASN A 45 -18.66 6.49 5.77
N HIS A 46 -17.63 6.94 6.48
CA HIS A 46 -17.77 7.56 7.78
C HIS A 46 -18.59 8.86 7.68
N HIS A 47 -19.46 9.10 8.66
CA HIS A 47 -20.26 10.32 8.71
C HIS A 47 -19.57 11.37 9.58
N ILE A 48 -19.01 12.41 8.96
CA ILE A 48 -18.42 13.55 9.66
C ILE A 48 -19.54 14.38 10.29
N THR A 49 -19.55 14.47 11.61
CA THR A 49 -20.54 15.27 12.33
C THR A 49 -20.22 16.76 12.25
N PRO A 50 -21.24 17.63 12.09
CA PRO A 50 -21.04 19.07 12.15
C PRO A 50 -20.51 19.46 13.53
N SER A 51 -19.56 20.38 13.57
CA SER A 51 -19.02 20.94 14.81
C SER A 51 -19.29 22.43 14.88
N ILE A 52 -19.55 22.94 16.09
CA ILE A 52 -20.08 24.30 16.32
C ILE A 52 -19.08 25.39 15.89
N ASN A 53 -17.78 25.08 15.82
CA ASN A 53 -16.70 26.04 15.56
C ASN A 53 -15.80 25.68 14.35
N CYS A 54 -16.19 24.73 13.50
CA CYS A 54 -15.37 24.35 12.35
C CYS A 54 -16.11 24.63 11.04
N GLU A 55 -15.43 25.28 10.10
CA GLU A 55 -15.88 25.42 8.70
C GLU A 55 -15.86 24.09 7.92
N SER A 56 -15.57 22.96 8.59
CA SER A 56 -15.59 21.64 7.95
C SER A 56 -17.00 21.23 7.53
N LEU A 57 -17.11 20.80 6.28
CA LEU A 57 -18.31 20.21 5.71
C LEU A 57 -18.68 18.93 6.47
N SER A 58 -19.91 18.89 6.98
CA SER A 58 -20.50 17.68 7.55
C SER A 58 -21.06 16.77 6.46
N GLY A 59 -21.04 15.46 6.68
CA GLY A 59 -21.54 14.48 5.73
C GLY A 59 -20.58 13.32 5.54
N ARG A 60 -20.85 12.47 4.54
CA ARG A 60 -19.93 11.36 4.23
C ARG A 60 -18.97 11.79 3.14
N PRO A 61 -17.65 11.58 3.28
CA PRO A 61 -16.66 11.99 2.28
C PRO A 61 -16.98 11.50 0.87
N ASN A 62 -17.51 10.29 0.71
CA ASN A 62 -17.90 9.76 -0.60
C ASN A 62 -18.99 10.60 -1.29
N PHE A 63 -19.96 11.09 -0.53
CA PHE A 63 -21.02 11.97 -1.05
C PHE A 63 -20.52 13.38 -1.28
N LEU A 64 -19.73 13.92 -0.35
CA LEU A 64 -19.12 15.25 -0.48
C LEU A 64 -18.26 15.36 -1.73
N HIS A 65 -17.52 14.30 -2.06
CA HIS A 65 -16.65 14.24 -3.22
C HIS A 65 -17.43 13.98 -4.52
N ASN A 66 -18.20 12.90 -4.59
CA ASN A 66 -18.80 12.46 -5.87
C ASN A 66 -20.11 13.15 -6.21
N LEU A 67 -20.79 13.74 -5.22
CA LEU A 67 -22.12 14.34 -5.37
C LEU A 67 -22.17 15.68 -4.61
N PRO A 68 -21.33 16.66 -4.97
CA PRO A 68 -21.27 17.95 -4.28
C PRO A 68 -22.61 18.70 -4.37
N GLU A 69 -23.37 18.54 -5.45
CA GLU A 69 -24.65 19.21 -5.68
C GLU A 69 -25.71 18.81 -4.65
N ILE A 70 -25.72 17.55 -4.25
CA ILE A 70 -26.66 17.01 -3.24
C ILE A 70 -26.20 17.40 -1.82
N SER A 71 -24.91 17.67 -1.65
CA SER A 71 -24.28 18.03 -0.38
C SER A 71 -24.26 19.54 -0.11
N ALA A 72 -25.01 20.33 -0.89
CA ALA A 72 -25.04 21.79 -0.84
C ALA A 72 -23.62 22.44 -0.87
N THR A 73 -22.68 21.77 -1.54
CA THR A 73 -21.26 22.14 -1.62
C THR A 73 -20.89 22.46 -3.06
N GLN A 74 -19.91 23.34 -3.28
CA GLN A 74 -19.40 23.65 -4.61
C GLN A 74 -18.53 22.51 -5.15
N ASN A 75 -18.59 22.28 -6.47
CA ASN A 75 -17.66 21.39 -7.14
C ASN A 75 -16.25 22.03 -7.19
N PHE A 76 -15.27 21.36 -6.60
CA PHE A 76 -13.85 21.77 -6.59
C PHE A 76 -12.95 20.85 -7.43
N PHE A 77 -13.53 20.01 -8.30
CA PHE A 77 -12.76 19.12 -9.17
C PHE A 77 -11.88 19.92 -10.14
N VAL A 78 -10.63 19.50 -10.27
CA VAL A 78 -9.72 19.94 -11.32
C VAL A 78 -9.70 18.84 -12.39
N SER A 79 -10.01 19.19 -13.63
CA SER A 79 -9.90 18.27 -14.75
C SER A 79 -8.44 17.93 -15.00
N ILE A 80 -8.09 16.65 -14.89
CA ILE A 80 -6.78 16.12 -15.24
C ILE A 80 -6.87 15.56 -16.66
N ASP A 81 -5.82 15.74 -17.45
CA ASP A 81 -5.78 15.19 -18.80
C ASP A 81 -5.71 13.66 -18.78
N ASN A 82 -6.42 12.99 -19.67
CA ASN A 82 -6.43 11.53 -19.73
C ASN A 82 -5.06 10.97 -20.10
N ASP A 83 -4.28 11.73 -20.88
CA ASP A 83 -2.91 11.35 -21.23
C ASP A 83 -2.03 11.31 -19.97
N GLU A 84 -2.18 12.25 -19.04
CA GLU A 84 -1.48 12.26 -17.74
C GLU A 84 -1.89 11.08 -16.84
N ILE A 85 -3.17 10.73 -16.84
CA ILE A 85 -3.69 9.57 -16.09
C ILE A 85 -3.10 8.27 -16.65
N SER A 86 -3.13 8.11 -17.98
CA SER A 86 -2.63 6.90 -18.66
C SER A 86 -1.12 6.70 -18.46
N LEU A 87 -0.36 7.79 -18.39
CA LEU A 87 1.06 7.73 -18.07
C LEU A 87 1.28 7.20 -16.64
N CYS A 88 0.48 7.67 -15.69
CA CYS A 88 0.57 7.28 -14.29
C CYS A 88 0.20 5.80 -14.05
N GLU A 89 -0.82 5.29 -14.75
CA GLU A 89 -1.21 3.86 -14.69
C GLU A 89 -0.10 2.93 -15.19
N ASN A 90 0.71 3.37 -16.15
CA ASN A 90 1.87 2.61 -16.62
C ASN A 90 3.11 2.75 -15.69
N CYS A 91 3.12 3.72 -14.78
CA CYS A 91 4.19 3.92 -13.81
C CYS A 91 4.04 3.05 -12.55
N THR A 92 2.95 2.31 -12.38
CA THR A 92 2.70 1.51 -11.17
C THR A 92 3.45 0.18 -11.17
N SER A 93 4.78 0.20 -11.14
CA SER A 93 5.62 -0.94 -10.74
C SER A 93 5.62 -1.12 -9.22
N LEU A 94 4.42 -1.04 -8.64
CA LEU A 94 4.18 -1.20 -7.22
C LEU A 94 4.36 -2.67 -6.78
N ASN A 95 4.21 -3.59 -7.73
CA ASN A 95 4.46 -5.01 -7.52
C ASN A 95 5.93 -5.34 -7.77
N CYS A 96 6.34 -6.50 -7.28
CA CYS A 96 7.59 -7.11 -7.68
C CYS A 96 7.62 -7.40 -9.19
N SER A 97 8.82 -7.50 -9.76
CA SER A 97 8.96 -7.96 -11.15
C SER A 97 8.46 -9.40 -11.29
N GLU A 98 8.04 -9.79 -12.50
CA GLU A 98 7.52 -11.14 -12.75
C GLU A 98 8.60 -12.19 -12.50
N GLU A 99 9.84 -11.90 -12.90
CA GLU A 99 11.00 -12.77 -12.67
C GLU A 99 11.29 -12.94 -11.17
N PHE A 100 11.18 -11.86 -10.39
CA PHE A 100 11.37 -11.92 -8.95
C PHE A 100 10.24 -12.69 -8.27
N LEU A 101 9.00 -12.52 -8.74
CA LEU A 101 7.84 -13.22 -8.21
C LEU A 101 7.98 -14.73 -8.41
N GLU A 102 8.43 -15.18 -9.58
CA GLU A 102 8.73 -16.59 -9.84
C GLU A 102 9.82 -17.12 -8.91
N LEU A 103 10.96 -16.41 -8.82
CA LEU A 103 12.07 -16.80 -7.94
C LEU A 103 11.62 -16.89 -6.48
N ALA A 104 10.98 -15.85 -5.95
CA ALA A 104 10.52 -15.81 -4.57
C ALA A 104 9.50 -16.92 -4.29
N THR A 105 8.62 -17.24 -5.24
CA THR A 105 7.65 -18.34 -5.10
C THR A 105 8.34 -19.69 -5.00
N ILE A 106 9.39 -19.94 -5.79
CA ILE A 106 10.18 -21.18 -5.71
C ILE A 106 10.84 -21.28 -4.33
N LEU A 107 11.55 -20.23 -3.90
CA LEU A 107 12.26 -20.19 -2.61
C LEU A 107 11.31 -20.35 -1.42
N MET A 108 10.14 -19.71 -1.46
CA MET A 108 9.11 -19.86 -0.42
C MET A 108 8.62 -21.31 -0.32
N ASN A 109 8.43 -21.99 -1.45
CA ASN A 109 8.02 -23.40 -1.45
C ASN A 109 9.11 -24.33 -0.90
N GLU A 110 10.38 -24.06 -1.21
CA GLU A 110 11.51 -24.85 -0.69
C GLU A 110 11.63 -24.77 0.83
N GLU A 111 11.42 -23.58 1.39
CA GLU A 111 11.46 -23.31 2.84
C GLU A 111 10.13 -23.62 3.56
N ASN A 112 9.11 -24.11 2.83
CA ASN A 112 7.74 -24.33 3.34
C ASN A 112 7.13 -23.07 4.00
N LEU A 113 7.45 -21.89 3.46
CA LEU A 113 6.95 -20.61 3.92
C LEU A 113 5.65 -20.25 3.18
N MET A 114 4.75 -19.57 3.88
CA MET A 114 3.50 -19.07 3.31
C MET A 114 3.49 -17.55 3.34
N LEU A 115 2.89 -16.93 2.33
CA LEU A 115 2.58 -15.51 2.38
C LEU A 115 1.57 -15.26 3.51
N CYS A 116 1.96 -14.38 4.42
CA CYS A 116 1.16 -14.07 5.59
C CYS A 116 0.08 -13.04 5.24
N LYS A 117 -1.06 -13.14 5.94
CA LYS A 117 -2.16 -12.15 5.85
C LYS A 117 -2.06 -11.06 6.92
N ASP A 118 -1.04 -11.14 7.77
CA ASP A 118 -0.80 -10.23 8.87
C ASP A 118 0.57 -9.53 8.70
N PRO A 119 0.65 -8.20 8.90
CA PRO A 119 1.90 -7.45 8.75
C PRO A 119 3.03 -7.89 9.68
N MET A 120 2.71 -8.32 10.91
CA MET A 120 3.73 -8.80 11.86
C MET A 120 4.28 -10.15 11.42
N GLU A 121 3.41 -11.03 10.94
CA GLU A 121 3.81 -12.35 10.43
C GLU A 121 4.60 -12.26 9.12
N ALA A 122 4.35 -11.23 8.28
CA ALA A 122 5.06 -11.00 7.02
C ALA A 122 6.56 -10.69 7.18
N ARG A 123 7.02 -10.38 8.40
CA ARG A 123 8.44 -10.15 8.69
C ARG A 123 9.28 -11.41 8.49
N ASN A 124 8.75 -12.57 8.88
CA ASN A 124 9.46 -13.85 8.77
C ASN A 124 9.78 -14.22 7.31
N PRO A 125 8.81 -14.28 6.37
CA PRO A 125 9.12 -14.60 4.99
C PRO A 125 10.03 -13.54 4.35
N TYR A 126 9.91 -12.26 4.71
CA TYR A 126 10.84 -11.22 4.25
C TYR A 126 12.28 -11.53 4.66
N LEU A 127 12.53 -11.77 5.95
CA LEU A 127 13.88 -12.04 6.45
C LEU A 127 14.45 -13.32 5.82
N SER A 128 13.67 -14.41 5.77
CA SER A 128 14.09 -15.66 5.15
C SER A 128 14.45 -15.50 3.67
N LEU A 129 13.62 -14.81 2.89
CA LEU A 129 13.91 -14.56 1.48
C LEU A 129 15.18 -13.70 1.30
N THR A 130 15.33 -12.63 2.09
CA THR A 130 16.54 -11.80 1.99
C THR A 130 17.81 -12.54 2.37
N ASP A 131 17.76 -13.45 3.35
CA ASP A 131 18.91 -14.27 3.74
C ASP A 131 19.22 -15.33 2.67
N HIS A 132 18.20 -16.04 2.19
CA HIS A 132 18.37 -17.05 1.16
C HIS A 132 18.97 -16.45 -0.12
N ILE A 133 18.44 -15.32 -0.61
CA ILE A 133 18.96 -14.67 -1.82
C ILE A 133 20.39 -14.13 -1.62
N LYS A 134 20.77 -13.70 -0.41
CA LYS A 134 22.16 -13.30 -0.11
C LYS A 134 23.14 -14.47 -0.17
N ASN A 135 22.65 -15.70 0.04
CA ASN A 135 23.44 -16.93 0.09
C ASN A 135 23.40 -17.73 -1.23
N LEU A 136 22.70 -17.26 -2.26
CA LEU A 136 22.75 -17.77 -3.64
C LEU A 136 24.05 -17.36 -4.33
#